data_AF-D5KAU3-F1
#
_entry.id   AF-D5KAU3-F1
#
_cell.length_a   1.000
_cell.length_b   1.000
_cell.length_c   1.000
_cell.angle_alpha   90.00
_cell.angle_beta   90.00
_cell.angle_gamma   90.00
#
_symmetry.space_group_name_H-M   'P 1'
#
loop_
_entity.id
_entity.type
_entity.pdbx_description
1 polymer ?
#
loop_
_entity_poly.entity_id
_entity_poly.type
_entity_poly.pdbx_seq_one_letter_code
_entity_poly.pdbx_strand_id
1 'polypeptide(L)'
;CGGIDKRTIEKFEKEAAELGKGSFKYAWVLDKLKAERERGITIDIALWKFETPKYYVTVIDAPGHRDFIKNMITGTSQADCAVLIIAAGTGEFEAGISKDGQTREHALLAYTLGVRQLIVAINKMDTTKWSEDRFKEIVKETSNFIKKVGYNPKTVAFVPISGFNGDNMIDSSSNCPWYKGWEKETKAGKSSGKTLLDAIDSVEPPTRPTEKPLRLPLQDVYKIGGIGTVPVGRVETGVIKPGMVVTFAPAGVTTEVKSVEMHHEQLVEGLPGDNVGFNVKNVSVKEIRRGNVAGDSKNDPPKGAESFNAQVILMNHPGQVGNGYAPVLDCHTAHIACKFAELLEKIDRRTGKSTEASPKFIKSGDAAIVKMVPSKPMCVEAFTEYPPLGRFAVRDMRQ
;
A
#
# COMPACT_ATOMS: atom_id res chain seq x y z
N CYS A 1 10.00 -6.18 19.86
CA CYS A 1 11.00 -6.15 18.78
C CYS A 1 12.02 -4.99 18.89
N GLY A 2 12.29 -4.44 20.09
CA GLY A 2 13.45 -3.56 20.34
C GLY A 2 13.52 -2.18 19.64
N GLY A 3 12.59 -1.83 18.75
CA GLY A 3 12.69 -0.61 17.93
C GLY A 3 12.47 0.74 18.65
N ILE A 4 12.10 0.74 19.93
CA ILE A 4 11.88 1.95 20.74
C ILE A 4 12.43 1.71 22.15
N ASP A 5 13.19 2.67 22.67
CA ASP A 5 13.75 2.55 24.01
C ASP A 5 12.66 2.65 25.09
N LYS A 6 12.87 1.94 26.20
CA LYS A 6 11.90 1.83 27.29
C LYS A 6 11.53 3.19 27.90
N ARG A 7 12.48 4.13 27.94
CA ARG A 7 12.27 5.46 28.53
C ARG A 7 11.33 6.31 27.66
N THR A 8 11.44 6.19 26.34
CA THR A 8 10.51 6.80 25.39
C THR A 8 9.11 6.23 25.52
N ILE A 9 8.97 4.90 25.70
CA ILE A 9 7.67 4.26 25.95
C ILE A 9 7.05 4.80 27.25
N GLU A 10 7.80 4.81 28.35
CA GLU A 10 7.32 5.32 29.64
C GLU A 10 6.89 6.80 29.57
N LYS A 11 7.59 7.61 28.75
CA LYS A 11 7.18 8.98 28.47
C LYS A 11 5.83 9.05 27.76
N PHE A 12 5.63 8.25 26.70
CA PHE A 12 4.36 8.22 25.98
C PHE A 12 3.20 7.68 26.81
N GLU A 13 3.46 6.70 27.68
CA GLU A 13 2.46 6.19 28.63
C GLU A 13 1.98 7.32 29.56
N LYS A 14 2.90 8.13 30.07
CA LYS A 14 2.56 9.28 30.92
C LYS A 14 1.77 10.35 30.17
N GLU A 15 2.20 10.73 28.97
CA GLU A 15 1.49 11.73 28.13
C GLU A 15 0.07 11.27 27.76
N ALA A 16 -0.11 9.99 27.41
CA ALA A 16 -1.42 9.43 27.09
C ALA A 16 -2.35 9.39 28.31
N ALA A 17 -1.81 9.10 29.50
CA ALA A 17 -2.56 9.10 30.76
C ALA A 17 -3.00 10.51 31.17
N GLU A 18 -2.14 11.53 31.01
CA GLU A 18 -2.45 12.93 31.30
C GLU A 18 -3.59 13.47 30.41
N LEU A 19 -3.74 12.94 29.19
CA LEU A 19 -4.81 13.29 28.25
C LEU A 19 -6.09 12.44 28.43
N GLY A 20 -6.16 11.61 29.47
CA GLY A 20 -7.32 10.74 29.74
C GLY A 20 -7.48 9.57 28.76
N LYS A 21 -6.46 9.29 27.94
CA LYS A 21 -6.43 8.24 26.92
C LYS A 21 -5.42 7.14 27.26
N GLY A 22 -5.31 6.76 28.53
CA GLY A 22 -4.32 5.78 29.00
C GLY A 22 -4.40 4.41 28.30
N SER A 23 -5.57 4.02 27.75
CA SER A 23 -5.74 2.80 26.95
C SER A 23 -5.08 2.85 25.56
N PHE A 24 -4.71 4.03 25.07
CA PHE A 24 -4.10 4.26 23.75
C PHE A 24 -2.56 4.36 23.79
N LYS A 25 -1.93 3.96 24.89
CA LYS A 25 -0.48 4.09 25.08
C LYS A 25 0.38 3.52 23.94
N TYR A 26 -0.07 2.43 23.30
CA TYR A 26 0.64 1.83 22.16
C TYR A 26 0.35 2.54 20.83
N ALA A 27 -0.79 3.22 20.68
CA ALA A 27 -1.09 4.01 19.49
C ALA A 27 -0.20 5.26 19.40
N TRP A 28 0.18 5.84 20.56
CA TRP A 28 1.11 6.98 20.65
C TRP A 28 2.49 6.74 20.05
N VAL A 29 2.87 5.47 19.90
CA VAL A 29 4.08 5.07 19.18
C VAL A 29 3.97 5.43 17.71
N LEU A 30 2.81 5.20 17.09
CA LEU A 30 2.60 5.41 15.66
C LEU A 30 2.10 6.84 15.38
N ASP A 31 1.26 7.39 16.24
CA ASP A 31 0.67 8.72 16.11
C ASP A 31 1.69 9.82 16.42
N LYS A 32 2.15 10.53 15.38
CA LYS A 32 3.14 11.62 15.51
C LYS A 32 2.50 13.00 15.49
N LEU A 33 1.37 13.16 14.82
CA LEU A 33 0.71 14.45 14.71
C LEU A 33 -0.11 14.75 15.97
N LYS A 34 -0.09 16.01 16.40
CA LYS A 34 -0.91 16.48 17.52
C LYS A 34 -2.40 16.18 17.28
N ALA A 35 -2.87 16.36 16.04
CA ALA A 35 -4.24 16.07 15.64
C ALA A 35 -4.60 14.57 15.70
N GLU A 36 -3.64 13.66 15.45
CA GLU A 36 -3.84 12.21 15.59
C GLU A 36 -4.06 11.84 17.04
N ARG A 37 -3.18 12.34 17.92
CA ARG A 37 -3.23 12.13 19.38
C ARG A 37 -4.51 12.69 20.01
N GLU A 38 -4.90 13.90 19.61
CA GLU A 38 -6.12 14.55 20.11
C GLU A 38 -7.40 13.84 19.65
N ARG A 39 -7.45 13.35 18.41
CA ARG A 39 -8.64 12.67 17.87
C ARG A 39 -8.65 11.16 18.11
N GLY A 40 -7.52 10.54 18.43
CA GLY A 40 -7.37 9.09 18.58
C GLY A 40 -7.56 8.34 17.25
N ILE A 41 -7.21 8.97 16.13
CA ILE A 41 -7.27 8.38 14.78
C ILE A 41 -5.95 8.65 14.07
N THR A 42 -5.41 7.65 13.38
CA THR A 42 -4.27 7.81 12.47
C THR A 42 -4.70 8.65 11.26
N ILE A 43 -3.89 9.63 10.87
CA ILE A 43 -4.17 10.57 9.79
C ILE A 43 -3.15 10.38 8.67
N ASP A 44 -1.87 10.38 9.01
CA ASP A 44 -0.75 10.22 8.08
C ASP A 44 -0.09 8.85 8.23
N ILE A 45 0.70 8.47 7.23
CA ILE A 45 1.41 7.20 7.24
C ILE A 45 2.58 7.29 8.22
N ALA A 46 2.59 6.42 9.23
CA ALA A 46 3.76 6.24 10.07
C ALA A 46 4.61 5.08 9.55
N LEU A 47 5.87 5.37 9.25
CA LEU A 47 6.87 4.36 8.92
C LEU A 47 7.65 3.97 10.17
N TRP A 48 7.61 2.68 10.52
CA TRP A 48 8.35 2.12 11.65
C TRP A 48 9.09 0.88 11.23
N LYS A 49 10.29 0.68 11.75
CA LYS A 49 11.14 -0.47 11.42
C LYS A 49 11.24 -1.40 12.61
N PHE A 50 11.20 -2.70 12.34
CA PHE A 50 11.57 -3.72 13.31
C PHE A 50 12.20 -4.92 12.59
N GLU A 51 12.90 -5.75 13.34
CA GLU A 51 13.58 -6.93 12.82
C GLU A 51 12.84 -8.21 13.21
N THR A 52 12.73 -9.13 12.25
CA THR A 52 12.41 -10.54 12.47
C THR A 52 13.69 -11.37 12.32
N PRO A 53 13.68 -12.67 12.64
CA PRO A 53 14.84 -13.53 12.39
C PRO A 53 15.33 -13.52 10.93
N LYS A 54 14.45 -13.26 9.94
CA LYS A 54 14.81 -13.24 8.51
C LYS A 54 14.79 -11.86 7.86
N TYR A 55 14.00 -10.90 8.37
CA TYR A 55 13.68 -9.69 7.63
C TYR A 55 13.87 -8.42 8.46
N TYR A 56 14.32 -7.37 7.77
CA TYR A 56 14.11 -5.98 8.19
C TYR A 56 12.74 -5.53 7.69
N VAL A 57 11.76 -5.44 8.60
CA VAL A 57 10.38 -5.11 8.26
C VAL A 57 10.16 -3.62 8.47
N THR A 58 9.67 -2.95 7.44
CA THR A 58 9.12 -1.59 7.56
C THR A 58 7.59 -1.69 7.60
N VAL A 59 7.01 -1.34 8.74
CA VAL A 59 5.57 -1.20 8.93
C VAL A 59 5.12 0.13 8.37
N ILE A 60 4.05 0.05 7.58
CA ILE A 60 3.31 1.19 7.06
C ILE A 60 1.99 1.18 7.81
N ASP A 61 1.86 2.00 8.86
CA ASP A 61 0.56 2.16 9.52
C ASP A 61 -0.33 3.04 8.65
N ALA A 62 -1.45 2.46 8.21
CA ALA A 62 -2.35 3.09 7.27
C ALA A 62 -3.62 3.54 7.99
N PRO A 63 -4.09 4.77 7.74
CA PRO A 63 -5.24 5.31 8.46
C PRO A 63 -6.52 4.54 8.13
N GLY A 64 -7.29 4.23 9.16
CA GLY A 64 -8.53 3.47 9.03
C GLY A 64 -9.73 4.28 8.55
N HIS A 65 -9.69 5.62 8.66
CA HIS A 65 -10.83 6.48 8.35
C HIS A 65 -11.02 6.69 6.84
N ARG A 66 -12.28 6.78 6.39
CA ARG A 66 -12.63 6.92 4.96
C ARG A 66 -11.95 8.11 4.29
N ASP A 67 -11.90 9.25 4.99
CA ASP A 67 -11.27 10.49 4.50
C ASP A 67 -9.77 10.34 4.19
N PHE A 68 -9.11 9.30 4.71
CA PHE A 68 -7.67 9.08 4.55
C PHE A 68 -7.32 7.88 3.67
N ILE A 69 -8.27 7.37 2.87
CA ILE A 69 -8.03 6.31 1.89
C ILE A 69 -6.87 6.66 0.94
N LYS A 70 -6.66 7.95 0.61
CA LYS A 70 -5.51 8.43 -0.17
C LYS A 70 -4.18 7.95 0.44
N ASN A 71 -4.02 8.15 1.74
CA ASN A 71 -2.81 7.81 2.47
C ASN A 71 -2.66 6.28 2.54
N MET A 72 -3.77 5.56 2.73
CA MET A 72 -3.78 4.10 2.63
C MET A 72 -3.31 3.61 1.24
N ILE A 73 -3.77 4.22 0.14
CA ILE A 73 -3.37 3.85 -1.23
C ILE A 73 -1.86 4.05 -1.43
N THR A 74 -1.33 5.21 -1.03
CA THR A 74 0.09 5.53 -1.19
C THR A 74 1.00 4.64 -0.34
N GLY A 75 0.53 4.20 0.83
CA GLY A 75 1.27 3.26 1.67
C GLY A 75 1.17 1.82 1.14
N THR A 76 -0.04 1.38 0.80
CA THR A 76 -0.31 0.01 0.34
C THR A 76 0.34 -0.29 -1.02
N SER A 77 0.54 0.72 -1.87
CA SER A 77 1.23 0.54 -3.15
C SER A 77 2.69 0.09 -3.03
N GLN A 78 3.31 0.33 -1.86
CA GLN A 78 4.68 -0.08 -1.56
C GLN A 78 4.76 -1.39 -0.76
N ALA A 79 3.63 -1.92 -0.32
CA ALA A 79 3.59 -3.05 0.60
C ALA A 79 3.74 -4.40 -0.12
N ASP A 80 4.62 -5.25 0.41
CA ASP A 80 4.82 -6.62 -0.09
C ASP A 80 3.78 -7.61 0.48
N CYS A 81 3.29 -7.30 1.68
CA CYS A 81 2.26 -8.05 2.39
C CYS A 81 1.34 -7.09 3.15
N ALA A 82 0.06 -7.44 3.26
CA ALA A 82 -0.91 -6.72 4.09
C ALA A 82 -1.25 -7.54 5.33
N VAL A 83 -1.33 -6.88 6.48
CA VAL A 83 -1.87 -7.45 7.72
C VAL A 83 -3.26 -6.86 7.97
N LEU A 84 -4.29 -7.68 7.80
CA LEU A 84 -5.67 -7.29 8.03
C LEU A 84 -6.06 -7.58 9.48
N ILE A 85 -6.26 -6.53 10.26
CA ILE A 85 -6.71 -6.63 11.65
C ILE A 85 -8.25 -6.70 11.67
N ILE A 86 -8.78 -7.72 12.33
CA ILE A 86 -10.23 -7.95 12.47
C ILE A 86 -10.56 -8.03 13.96
N ALA A 87 -11.51 -7.23 14.42
CA ALA A 87 -11.97 -7.31 15.81
C ALA A 87 -12.85 -8.56 16.02
N ALA A 88 -12.62 -9.26 17.13
CA ALA A 88 -13.39 -10.47 17.48
C ALA A 88 -14.71 -10.18 18.21
N GLY A 89 -14.83 -8.99 18.81
CA GLY A 89 -16.00 -8.60 19.62
C GLY A 89 -17.31 -8.70 18.82
N THR A 90 -18.37 -9.11 19.50
CA THR A 90 -19.72 -9.14 18.93
C THR A 90 -20.18 -7.72 18.59
N GLY A 91 -20.72 -7.53 17.39
CA GLY A 91 -21.09 -6.22 16.85
C GLY A 91 -19.93 -5.51 16.14
N GLU A 92 -18.71 -5.57 16.70
CA GLU A 92 -17.52 -4.97 16.06
C GLU A 92 -17.12 -5.73 14.78
N PHE A 93 -17.11 -7.06 14.84
CA PHE A 93 -16.82 -7.91 13.70
C PHE A 93 -17.81 -7.64 12.56
N GLU A 94 -19.11 -7.73 12.87
CA GLU A 94 -20.20 -7.61 11.91
C GLU A 94 -20.23 -6.20 11.28
N ALA A 95 -19.92 -5.15 12.05
CA ALA A 95 -19.78 -3.80 11.52
C ALA A 95 -18.61 -3.69 10.52
N GLY A 96 -17.46 -4.29 10.84
CA GLY A 96 -16.26 -4.26 9.99
C GLY A 96 -16.42 -5.00 8.67
N ILE A 97 -17.11 -6.14 8.66
CA ILE A 97 -17.34 -6.95 7.45
C ILE A 97 -18.63 -6.58 6.69
N SER A 98 -19.40 -5.61 7.20
CA SER A 98 -20.61 -5.13 6.55
C SER A 98 -20.34 -4.56 5.15
N LYS A 99 -21.40 -4.32 4.37
CA LYS A 99 -21.27 -3.78 3.01
C LYS A 99 -20.50 -2.45 2.99
N ASP A 100 -20.69 -1.64 4.02
CA ASP A 100 -20.11 -0.31 4.21
C ASP A 100 -18.90 -0.35 5.17
N GLY A 101 -18.47 -1.54 5.58
CA GLY A 101 -17.39 -1.75 6.53
C GLY A 101 -16.00 -1.55 5.90
N GLN A 102 -15.11 -0.91 6.66
CA GLN A 102 -13.75 -0.56 6.20
C GLN A 102 -12.86 -1.78 5.97
N THR A 103 -13.01 -2.85 6.75
CA THR A 103 -12.26 -4.10 6.57
C THR A 103 -12.42 -4.64 5.15
N ARG A 104 -13.64 -4.50 4.61
CA ARG A 104 -13.96 -4.94 3.26
C ARG A 104 -13.32 -4.06 2.19
N GLU A 105 -13.39 -2.76 2.39
CA GLU A 105 -12.81 -1.77 1.51
C GLU A 105 -11.28 -1.93 1.44
N HIS A 106 -10.62 -2.05 2.59
CA HIS A 106 -9.17 -2.19 2.69
C HIS A 106 -8.65 -3.48 2.05
N ALA A 107 -9.31 -4.61 2.24
CA ALA A 107 -8.90 -5.85 1.61
C ALA A 107 -9.02 -5.77 0.07
N LEU A 108 -10.08 -5.12 -0.44
CA LEU A 108 -10.27 -4.90 -1.88
C LEU A 108 -9.23 -3.92 -2.44
N LEU A 109 -8.91 -2.84 -1.72
CA LEU A 109 -7.86 -1.90 -2.08
C LEU A 109 -6.49 -2.59 -2.13
N ALA A 110 -6.12 -3.33 -1.09
CA ALA A 110 -4.85 -4.07 -1.07
C ALA A 110 -4.72 -5.05 -2.24
N TYR A 111 -5.79 -5.78 -2.55
CA TYR A 111 -5.79 -6.71 -3.69
C TYR A 111 -5.71 -5.97 -5.03
N THR A 112 -6.43 -4.86 -5.18
CA THR A 112 -6.42 -4.06 -6.42
C THR A 112 -5.05 -3.40 -6.63
N LEU A 113 -4.45 -2.94 -5.54
CA LEU A 113 -3.08 -2.43 -5.49
C LEU A 113 -2.03 -3.55 -5.52
N GLY A 114 -2.45 -4.79 -5.76
CA GLY A 114 -1.60 -5.94 -6.07
C GLY A 114 -0.75 -6.49 -4.94
N VAL A 115 -1.12 -6.19 -3.70
CA VAL A 115 -0.66 -6.93 -2.54
C VAL A 115 -1.31 -8.31 -2.60
N ARG A 116 -0.51 -9.34 -2.88
CA ARG A 116 -1.01 -10.72 -3.05
C ARG A 116 -0.88 -11.56 -1.80
N GLN A 117 -0.02 -11.16 -0.88
CA GLN A 117 0.20 -11.85 0.40
C GLN A 117 -0.59 -11.15 1.50
N LEU A 118 -1.44 -11.92 2.18
CA LEU A 118 -2.31 -11.41 3.23
C LEU A 118 -2.14 -12.25 4.50
N ILE A 119 -2.05 -11.57 5.64
CA ILE A 119 -2.15 -12.15 6.98
C ILE A 119 -3.41 -11.58 7.62
N VAL A 120 -4.18 -12.41 8.31
CA VAL A 120 -5.37 -11.97 9.06
C VAL A 120 -5.09 -12.16 10.54
N ALA A 121 -5.10 -11.06 11.30
CA ALA A 121 -4.99 -11.10 12.75
C ALA A 121 -6.36 -10.81 13.38
N ILE A 122 -6.90 -11.79 14.09
CA ILE A 122 -8.18 -11.70 14.79
C ILE A 122 -7.89 -11.15 16.18
N ASN A 123 -8.05 -9.84 16.34
CA ASN A 123 -7.69 -9.06 17.51
C ASN A 123 -8.84 -8.98 18.53
N LYS A 124 -8.53 -8.57 19.76
CA LYS A 124 -9.45 -8.47 20.90
C LYS A 124 -10.05 -9.82 21.32
N MET A 125 -9.33 -10.92 21.15
CA MET A 125 -9.79 -12.27 21.56
C MET A 125 -10.01 -12.39 23.08
N ASP A 126 -9.38 -11.53 23.87
CA ASP A 126 -9.63 -11.39 25.31
C ASP A 126 -11.08 -10.98 25.61
N THR A 127 -11.70 -10.15 24.77
CA THR A 127 -13.10 -9.71 24.96
C THR A 127 -14.12 -10.81 24.69
N THR A 128 -13.73 -11.85 23.95
CA THR A 128 -14.55 -13.03 23.65
C THR A 128 -14.17 -14.23 24.50
N LYS A 129 -13.41 -14.01 25.59
CA LYS A 129 -12.91 -15.04 26.50
C LYS A 129 -12.16 -16.16 25.77
N TRP A 130 -11.44 -15.82 24.70
CA TRP A 130 -10.68 -16.77 23.89
C TRP A 130 -11.52 -17.93 23.34
N SER A 131 -12.78 -17.67 22.97
CA SER A 131 -13.70 -18.67 22.43
C SER A 131 -13.22 -19.24 21.08
N GLU A 132 -13.03 -20.56 21.02
CA GLU A 132 -12.68 -21.29 19.79
C GLU A 132 -13.78 -21.19 18.74
N ASP A 133 -15.04 -21.29 19.15
CA ASP A 133 -16.19 -21.22 18.24
C ASP A 133 -16.30 -19.87 17.56
N ARG A 134 -16.11 -18.78 18.34
CA ARG A 134 -16.09 -17.42 17.78
C ARG A 134 -14.93 -17.22 16.82
N PHE A 135 -13.74 -17.73 17.15
CA PHE A 135 -12.61 -17.69 16.23
C PHE A 135 -12.91 -18.42 14.92
N LYS A 136 -13.44 -19.65 14.98
CA LYS A 136 -13.79 -20.45 13.79
C LYS A 136 -14.87 -19.78 12.94
N GLU A 137 -15.86 -19.16 13.56
CA GLU A 137 -16.88 -18.35 12.90
C GLU A 137 -16.25 -17.21 12.10
N ILE A 138 -15.42 -16.39 12.76
CA ILE A 138 -14.73 -15.25 12.14
C ILE A 138 -13.84 -15.73 10.99
N VAL A 139 -13.06 -16.81 11.18
CA VAL A 139 -12.20 -17.38 10.13
C VAL A 139 -13.04 -17.80 8.92
N LYS A 140 -14.19 -18.45 9.12
CA LYS A 140 -15.07 -18.90 8.04
C LYS A 140 -15.65 -17.72 7.26
N GLU A 141 -16.22 -16.74 7.94
CA GLU A 141 -16.80 -15.54 7.32
C GLU A 141 -15.73 -14.72 6.59
N THR A 142 -14.58 -14.50 7.25
CA THR A 142 -13.45 -13.77 6.65
C THR A 142 -12.88 -14.51 5.44
N SER A 143 -12.76 -15.84 5.49
CA SER A 143 -12.31 -16.67 4.36
C SER A 143 -13.24 -16.54 3.16
N ASN A 144 -14.56 -16.57 3.38
CA ASN A 144 -15.55 -16.35 2.33
C ASN A 144 -15.44 -14.94 1.75
N PHE A 145 -15.20 -13.96 2.60
CA PHE A 145 -15.04 -12.57 2.22
C PHE A 145 -13.79 -12.35 1.35
N ILE A 146 -12.60 -12.73 1.82
CA ILE A 146 -11.35 -12.52 1.08
C ILE A 146 -11.31 -13.35 -0.22
N LYS A 147 -11.99 -14.50 -0.26
CA LYS A 147 -12.20 -15.28 -1.49
C LYS A 147 -13.04 -14.54 -2.53
N LYS A 148 -14.03 -13.75 -2.10
CA LYS A 148 -14.82 -12.90 -3.00
C LYS A 148 -14.03 -11.69 -3.51
N VAL A 149 -13.06 -11.21 -2.72
CA VAL A 149 -12.12 -10.16 -3.14
C VAL A 149 -11.15 -10.67 -4.20
N GLY A 150 -10.61 -11.88 -4.01
CA GLY A 150 -9.70 -12.53 -4.97
C GLY A 150 -8.55 -13.30 -4.33
N TYR A 151 -8.35 -13.19 -3.02
CA TYR A 151 -7.35 -13.98 -2.30
C TYR A 151 -7.73 -15.46 -2.23
N ASN A 152 -6.72 -16.33 -2.15
CA ASN A 152 -6.94 -17.73 -1.81
C ASN A 152 -6.85 -17.90 -0.29
N PRO A 153 -7.94 -18.26 0.43
CA PRO A 153 -7.88 -18.39 1.89
C PRO A 153 -6.84 -19.41 2.40
N LYS A 154 -6.46 -20.40 1.58
CA LYS A 154 -5.41 -21.37 1.94
C LYS A 154 -4.02 -20.76 2.03
N THR A 155 -3.76 -19.63 1.37
CA THR A 155 -2.46 -18.96 1.40
C THR A 155 -2.37 -17.93 2.54
N VAL A 156 -3.41 -17.82 3.37
CA VAL A 156 -3.57 -16.76 4.38
C VAL A 156 -3.46 -17.36 5.78
N ALA A 157 -2.57 -16.82 6.60
CA ALA A 157 -2.46 -17.18 8.01
C ALA A 157 -3.54 -16.43 8.82
N PHE A 158 -4.27 -17.17 9.66
CA PHE A 158 -5.25 -16.61 10.60
C PHE A 158 -4.72 -16.75 12.03
N VAL A 159 -4.41 -15.62 12.66
CA VAL A 159 -3.76 -15.58 13.98
C VAL A 159 -4.71 -14.94 15.00
N PRO A 160 -5.16 -15.67 16.05
CA PRO A 160 -5.90 -15.07 17.16
C PRO A 160 -4.92 -14.31 18.06
N ILE A 161 -5.13 -13.01 18.24
CA ILE A 161 -4.25 -12.15 19.04
C ILE A 161 -5.02 -11.30 20.05
N SER A 162 -4.30 -10.80 21.05
CA SER A 162 -4.72 -9.61 21.80
C SER A 162 -3.61 -8.58 21.71
N GLY A 163 -3.79 -7.55 20.88
CA GLY A 163 -2.80 -6.47 20.75
C GLY A 163 -2.59 -5.67 22.03
N PHE A 164 -3.57 -5.66 22.93
CA PHE A 164 -3.47 -4.96 24.22
C PHE A 164 -2.64 -5.75 25.24
N ASN A 165 -2.89 -7.06 25.34
CA ASN A 165 -2.21 -7.94 26.31
C ASN A 165 -0.92 -8.58 25.76
N GLY A 166 -0.70 -8.53 24.45
CA GLY A 166 0.48 -9.10 23.78
C GLY A 166 0.34 -10.57 23.38
N ASP A 167 -0.80 -11.21 23.65
CA ASP A 167 -1.03 -12.62 23.34
C ASP A 167 -0.86 -12.93 21.84
N ASN A 168 -0.07 -13.96 21.54
CA ASN A 168 0.26 -14.43 20.18
C ASN A 168 0.88 -13.35 19.26
N MET A 169 1.37 -12.24 19.81
CA MET A 169 2.10 -11.22 19.04
C MET A 169 3.52 -11.68 18.72
N ILE A 170 4.29 -12.00 19.76
CA ILE A 170 5.69 -12.47 19.69
C ILE A 170 5.79 -13.87 20.29
N ASP A 171 5.17 -14.07 21.46
CA ASP A 171 5.15 -15.33 22.19
C ASP A 171 3.77 -15.98 22.11
N SER A 172 3.73 -17.31 22.20
CA SER A 172 2.48 -18.07 22.21
C SER A 172 1.70 -17.82 23.49
N SER A 173 0.39 -17.61 23.37
CA SER A 173 -0.51 -17.40 24.50
C SER A 173 -0.89 -18.71 25.19
N SER A 174 -0.92 -18.68 26.52
CA SER A 174 -1.51 -19.76 27.34
C SER A 174 -3.04 -19.69 27.42
N ASN A 175 -3.65 -18.59 26.98
CA ASN A 175 -5.10 -18.35 27.10
C ASN A 175 -5.93 -19.11 26.06
N CYS A 176 -5.31 -19.64 25.01
CA CYS A 176 -5.97 -20.40 23.94
C CYS A 176 -5.33 -21.79 23.71
N PRO A 177 -5.47 -22.75 24.64
CA PRO A 177 -4.85 -24.08 24.53
C PRO A 177 -5.38 -24.92 23.34
N TRP A 178 -6.56 -24.56 22.84
CA TRP A 178 -7.17 -25.13 21.64
C TRP A 178 -6.44 -24.72 20.36
N TYR A 179 -5.78 -23.56 20.33
CA TYR A 179 -5.08 -23.06 19.15
C TYR A 179 -3.75 -23.80 18.96
N LYS A 180 -3.66 -24.57 17.87
CA LYS A 180 -2.45 -25.35 17.54
C LYS A 180 -1.46 -24.58 16.66
N GLY A 181 -1.88 -23.44 16.13
CA GLY A 181 -1.12 -22.64 15.19
C GLY A 181 -1.93 -22.36 13.93
N TRP A 182 -1.43 -21.43 13.13
CA TRP A 182 -1.90 -21.18 11.78
C TRP A 182 -1.13 -22.05 10.81
N GLU A 183 -1.77 -22.36 9.68
CA GLU A 183 -1.15 -23.03 8.54
C GLU A 183 -1.47 -22.23 7.29
N LYS A 184 -0.51 -22.13 6.38
CA LYS A 184 -0.73 -21.58 5.03
C LYS A 184 -0.01 -22.42 4.00
N GLU A 185 -0.60 -22.50 2.82
CA GLU A 185 -0.09 -23.24 1.67
C GLU A 185 0.15 -22.28 0.51
N THR A 186 1.40 -22.20 0.07
CA THR A 186 1.86 -21.32 -0.99
C THR A 186 2.46 -22.13 -2.14
N LYS A 187 2.94 -21.46 -3.19
CA LYS A 187 3.70 -22.14 -4.26
C LYS A 187 5.06 -22.63 -3.77
N ALA A 188 5.65 -21.99 -2.76
CA ALA A 188 6.92 -22.41 -2.18
C ALA A 188 6.77 -23.58 -1.20
N GLY A 189 5.56 -23.85 -0.71
CA GLY A 189 5.25 -24.98 0.16
C GLY A 189 4.29 -24.63 1.29
N LYS A 190 4.19 -25.54 2.27
CA LYS A 190 3.40 -25.34 3.49
C LYS A 190 4.25 -24.68 4.56
N SER A 191 3.67 -23.71 5.25
CA SER A 191 4.27 -23.04 6.40
C SER A 191 3.27 -23.04 7.56
N SER A 192 3.79 -23.15 8.77
CA SER A 192 3.00 -23.12 10.00
C SER A 192 3.71 -22.32 11.07
N GLY A 193 2.95 -21.74 11.98
CA GLY A 193 3.48 -21.00 13.13
C GLY A 193 2.38 -20.75 14.15
N LYS A 194 2.70 -20.05 15.24
CA LYS A 194 1.72 -19.75 16.30
C LYS A 194 1.49 -18.26 16.48
N THR A 195 2.48 -17.43 16.17
CA THR A 195 2.43 -16.01 16.49
C THR A 195 2.26 -15.16 15.23
N LEU A 196 1.91 -13.89 15.44
CA LEU A 196 1.87 -12.90 14.36
C LEU A 196 3.28 -12.66 13.81
N LEU A 197 4.30 -12.67 14.67
CA LEU A 197 5.68 -12.57 14.25
C LEU A 197 6.08 -13.74 13.33
N ASP A 198 5.71 -14.98 13.67
CA ASP A 198 5.93 -16.15 12.80
C ASP A 198 5.24 -15.96 11.44
N ALA A 199 4.00 -15.41 11.45
CA ALA A 199 3.25 -15.19 10.23
C ALA A 199 3.94 -14.17 9.32
N ILE A 200 4.49 -13.09 9.89
CA ILE A 200 5.27 -12.08 9.17
C ILE A 200 6.58 -12.69 8.63
N ASP A 201 7.29 -13.48 9.43
CA ASP A 201 8.54 -14.14 9.02
C ASP A 201 8.34 -15.22 7.95
N SER A 202 7.11 -15.71 7.81
CA SER A 202 6.72 -16.64 6.75
C SER A 202 6.35 -15.96 5.42
N VAL A 203 6.33 -14.63 5.35
CA VAL A 203 6.07 -13.89 4.11
C VAL A 203 7.16 -14.21 3.10
N GLU A 204 6.77 -14.49 1.86
CA GLU A 204 7.71 -14.73 0.77
C GLU A 204 8.26 -13.40 0.27
N PRO A 205 9.58 -13.25 0.09
CA PRO A 205 10.13 -12.04 -0.51
C PRO A 205 9.58 -11.86 -1.93
N PRO A 206 9.15 -10.66 -2.32
CA PRO A 206 8.76 -10.39 -3.70
C PRO A 206 9.99 -10.56 -4.62
N THR A 207 9.76 -11.03 -5.84
CA THR A 207 10.81 -10.99 -6.86
C THR A 207 11.11 -9.54 -7.21
N ARG A 208 12.30 -9.05 -6.82
CA ARG A 208 12.74 -7.70 -7.16
C ARG A 208 13.00 -7.62 -8.67
N PRO A 209 12.36 -6.69 -9.40
CA PRO A 209 12.46 -6.62 -10.86
C PRO A 209 13.75 -5.92 -11.31
N THR A 210 14.91 -6.48 -10.97
CA THR A 210 16.25 -5.94 -11.32
C THR A 210 16.52 -5.99 -12.82
N GLU A 211 16.04 -7.04 -13.50
CA GLU A 211 16.22 -7.25 -14.94
C GLU A 211 15.28 -6.41 -15.81
N LYS A 212 14.26 -5.78 -15.21
CA LYS A 212 13.37 -4.89 -15.95
C LYS A 212 14.05 -3.55 -16.20
N PRO A 213 13.64 -2.79 -17.22
CA PRO A 213 14.13 -1.43 -17.42
C PRO A 213 13.86 -0.52 -16.21
N LEU A 214 14.69 0.51 -16.06
CA LEU A 214 14.60 1.44 -14.93
C LEU A 214 13.27 2.21 -14.95
N ARG A 215 12.54 2.20 -13.83
CA ARG A 215 11.44 3.12 -13.53
C ARG A 215 11.59 3.64 -12.11
N LEU A 216 11.77 4.95 -11.98
CA LEU A 216 11.95 5.63 -10.71
C LEU A 216 11.03 6.87 -10.68
N PRO A 217 9.80 6.74 -10.15
CA PRO A 217 8.90 7.87 -9.94
C PRO A 217 9.45 8.86 -8.91
N LEU A 218 9.48 10.13 -9.25
CA LEU A 218 10.02 11.19 -8.41
C LEU A 218 9.03 11.58 -7.31
N GLN A 219 9.46 11.45 -6.06
CA GLN A 219 8.74 11.93 -4.89
C GLN A 219 8.95 13.43 -4.69
N ASP A 220 10.22 13.86 -4.75
CA ASP A 220 10.61 15.26 -4.55
C ASP A 220 11.84 15.61 -5.40
N VAL A 221 12.07 16.92 -5.59
CA VAL A 221 13.23 17.44 -6.31
C VAL A 221 13.83 18.61 -5.53
N TYR A 222 15.08 18.46 -5.11
CA TYR A 222 15.79 19.46 -4.33
C TYR A 222 16.85 20.18 -5.14
N LYS A 223 17.12 21.44 -4.77
CA LYS A 223 18.30 22.18 -5.21
C LYS A 223 19.27 22.30 -4.03
N ILE A 224 20.40 21.60 -4.12
CA ILE A 224 21.42 21.60 -3.07
C ILE A 224 22.59 22.47 -3.53
N GLY A 225 22.99 23.45 -2.70
CA GLY A 225 24.12 24.33 -2.99
C GLY A 225 25.42 23.53 -3.19
N GLY A 226 26.18 23.84 -4.23
CA GLY A 226 27.43 23.12 -4.57
C GLY A 226 27.24 21.76 -5.27
N ILE A 227 26.09 21.12 -5.12
CA ILE A 227 25.78 19.81 -5.72
C ILE A 227 24.92 19.96 -6.98
N GLY A 228 23.89 20.82 -6.95
CA GLY A 228 22.97 21.04 -8.05
C GLY A 228 21.59 20.44 -7.79
N THR A 229 20.99 19.83 -8.82
CA THR A 229 19.64 19.26 -8.76
C THR A 229 19.70 17.81 -8.31
N VAL A 230 18.93 17.48 -7.26
CA VAL A 230 18.86 16.14 -6.67
C VAL A 230 17.41 15.69 -6.59
N PRO A 231 16.93 14.89 -7.55
CA PRO A 231 15.66 14.19 -7.44
C PRO A 231 15.74 13.06 -6.42
N VAL A 232 14.62 12.81 -5.75
CA VAL A 232 14.47 11.72 -4.77
C VAL A 232 13.26 10.88 -5.15
N GLY A 233 13.42 9.57 -5.07
CA GLY A 233 12.32 8.64 -5.29
C GLY A 233 12.70 7.20 -5.00
N ARG A 234 11.73 6.31 -5.15
CA ARG A 234 11.91 4.87 -4.98
C ARG A 234 12.20 4.23 -6.33
N VAL A 235 13.21 3.38 -6.39
CA VAL A 235 13.45 2.53 -7.58
C VAL A 235 12.35 1.46 -7.60
N GLU A 236 11.46 1.51 -8.58
CA GLU A 236 10.36 0.53 -8.69
C GLU A 236 10.76 -0.68 -9.55
N THR A 237 11.48 -0.43 -10.65
CA THR A 237 12.06 -1.47 -11.50
C THR A 237 13.44 -1.07 -12.00
N GLY A 238 14.25 -2.07 -12.36
CA GLY A 238 15.60 -1.89 -12.85
C GLY A 238 16.59 -1.41 -11.79
N VAL A 239 17.74 -0.94 -12.26
CA VAL A 239 18.84 -0.48 -11.41
C VAL A 239 19.26 0.91 -11.84
N ILE A 240 19.56 1.78 -10.88
CA ILE A 240 20.14 3.11 -11.15
C ILE A 240 21.61 3.13 -10.68
N LYS A 241 22.51 3.61 -11.54
CA LYS A 241 23.94 3.70 -11.24
C LYS A 241 24.49 5.08 -11.58
N PRO A 242 25.51 5.56 -10.86
CA PRO A 242 26.33 6.67 -11.35
C PRO A 242 26.85 6.40 -12.77
N GLY A 243 26.82 7.42 -13.62
CA GLY A 243 27.21 7.35 -15.04
C GLY A 243 26.09 6.93 -16.00
N MET A 244 24.92 6.48 -15.50
CA MET A 244 23.78 6.19 -16.36
C MET A 244 23.21 7.47 -16.97
N VAL A 245 22.76 7.38 -18.22
CA VAL A 245 22.01 8.45 -18.87
C VAL A 245 20.53 8.14 -18.69
N VAL A 246 19.81 9.04 -18.01
CA VAL A 246 18.40 8.87 -17.66
C VAL A 246 17.54 9.91 -18.36
N THR A 247 16.34 9.50 -18.75
CA THR A 247 15.29 10.34 -19.32
C THR A 247 14.15 10.51 -18.33
N PHE A 248 13.66 11.74 -18.16
CA PHE A 248 12.54 12.09 -17.30
C PHE A 248 11.25 12.25 -18.11
N ALA A 249 10.30 11.35 -17.92
CA ALA A 249 8.96 11.45 -18.48
C ALA A 249 8.02 12.21 -17.54
N PRO A 250 7.04 12.96 -18.05
CA PRO A 250 6.73 13.16 -19.47
C PRO A 250 7.51 14.32 -20.12
N ALA A 251 8.45 14.97 -19.40
CA ALA A 251 9.16 16.15 -19.90
C ALA A 251 10.12 15.87 -21.07
N GLY A 252 10.64 14.64 -21.18
CA GLY A 252 11.59 14.25 -22.22
C GLY A 252 13.04 14.73 -21.98
N VAL A 253 13.31 15.31 -20.80
CA VAL A 253 14.65 15.79 -20.44
C VAL A 253 15.58 14.61 -20.19
N THR A 254 16.78 14.63 -20.77
CA THR A 254 17.77 13.56 -20.64
C THR A 254 19.06 14.08 -20.06
N THR A 255 19.65 13.35 -19.11
CA THR A 255 20.88 13.76 -18.42
C THR A 255 21.64 12.58 -17.83
N GLU A 256 22.88 12.79 -17.45
CA GLU A 256 23.74 11.81 -16.79
C GLU A 256 23.61 11.90 -15.26
N VAL A 257 23.45 10.76 -14.61
CA VAL A 257 23.46 10.61 -13.15
C VAL A 257 24.90 10.67 -12.66
N LYS A 258 25.23 11.55 -11.71
CA LYS A 258 26.60 11.70 -11.20
C LYS A 258 26.89 10.90 -9.93
N SER A 259 25.92 10.87 -9.03
CA SER A 259 25.98 10.08 -7.80
C SER A 259 24.59 9.59 -7.46
N VAL A 260 24.53 8.48 -6.73
CA VAL A 260 23.32 7.94 -6.14
C VAL A 260 23.61 7.77 -4.65
N GLU A 261 22.70 8.21 -3.79
CA GLU A 261 22.85 8.23 -2.35
C GLU A 261 21.58 7.70 -1.67
N MET A 262 21.76 7.00 -0.55
CA MET A 262 20.69 6.58 0.34
C MET A 262 21.14 6.85 1.78
N HIS A 263 20.31 7.52 2.58
CA HIS A 263 20.65 7.86 3.97
C HIS A 263 22.00 8.60 4.15
N HIS A 264 22.36 9.47 3.20
CA HIS A 264 23.64 10.21 3.15
C HIS A 264 24.89 9.35 2.93
N GLU A 265 24.71 8.08 2.53
CA GLU A 265 25.79 7.22 2.08
C GLU A 265 25.72 7.04 0.57
N GLN A 266 26.88 7.08 -0.09
CA GLN A 266 26.97 6.92 -1.53
C GLN A 266 26.82 5.45 -1.92
N LEU A 267 25.97 5.18 -2.89
CA LEU A 267 25.71 3.85 -3.42
C LEU A 267 26.46 3.63 -4.74
N VAL A 268 26.94 2.40 -4.94
CA VAL A 268 27.45 1.94 -6.24
C VAL A 268 26.29 1.76 -7.22
N GLU A 269 25.16 1.26 -6.73
CA GLU A 269 23.92 1.09 -7.48
C GLU A 269 22.73 1.15 -6.52
N GLY A 270 21.60 1.68 -7.01
CA GLY A 270 20.30 1.61 -6.32
C GLY A 270 19.44 0.51 -6.93
N LEU A 271 18.93 -0.37 -6.10
CA LEU A 271 18.16 -1.56 -6.49
C LEU A 271 16.66 -1.34 -6.30
N PRO A 272 15.78 -2.15 -6.94
CA PRO A 272 14.34 -2.03 -6.74
C PRO A 272 13.97 -2.14 -5.26
N GLY A 273 13.22 -1.16 -4.77
CA GLY A 273 12.82 -1.00 -3.37
C GLY A 273 13.58 0.09 -2.62
N ASP A 274 14.77 0.49 -3.09
CA ASP A 274 15.59 1.51 -2.43
C ASP A 274 14.99 2.90 -2.66
N ASN A 275 14.99 3.71 -1.60
CA ASN A 275 14.65 5.14 -1.69
C ASN A 275 15.95 5.91 -1.82
N VAL A 276 16.21 6.44 -3.02
CA VAL A 276 17.48 7.06 -3.37
C VAL A 276 17.31 8.52 -3.75
N GLY A 277 18.28 9.34 -3.36
CA GLY A 277 18.54 10.64 -3.96
C GLY A 277 19.66 10.50 -4.99
N PHE A 278 19.55 11.14 -6.15
CA PHE A 278 20.59 11.04 -7.17
C PHE A 278 20.91 12.41 -7.77
N ASN A 279 22.19 12.71 -7.97
CA ASN A 279 22.60 13.97 -8.57
C ASN A 279 22.51 13.91 -10.09
N VAL A 280 21.95 14.96 -10.71
CA VAL A 280 21.93 15.11 -12.17
C VAL A 280 22.51 16.46 -12.59
N LYS A 281 23.21 16.48 -13.74
CA LYS A 281 23.77 17.71 -14.32
C LYS A 281 22.80 18.39 -15.28
N ASN A 282 22.95 19.70 -15.44
CA ASN A 282 22.32 20.49 -16.50
C ASN A 282 20.78 20.38 -16.56
N VAL A 283 20.13 19.99 -15.46
CA VAL A 283 18.67 19.98 -15.32
C VAL A 283 18.30 20.89 -14.17
N SER A 284 17.40 21.82 -14.43
CA SER A 284 16.84 22.73 -13.43
C SER A 284 15.73 22.04 -12.64
N VAL A 285 15.59 22.37 -11.35
CA VAL A 285 14.46 21.94 -10.50
C VAL A 285 13.09 22.39 -11.01
N LYS A 286 13.03 23.28 -12.01
CA LYS A 286 11.78 23.71 -12.65
C LYS A 286 11.36 22.80 -13.81
N GLU A 287 12.28 22.03 -14.37
CA GLU A 287 12.04 21.18 -15.56
C GLU A 287 11.51 19.80 -15.19
N ILE A 288 11.81 19.35 -13.97
CA ILE A 288 11.34 18.09 -13.41
C ILE A 288 10.62 18.35 -12.08
N ARG A 289 9.64 17.51 -11.76
CA ARG A 289 8.81 17.65 -10.56
C ARG A 289 8.33 16.30 -10.05
N ARG A 290 7.75 16.31 -8.85
CA ARG A 290 6.99 15.18 -8.31
C ARG A 290 5.99 14.63 -9.33
N GLY A 291 5.91 13.31 -9.45
CA GLY A 291 5.07 12.63 -10.44
C GLY A 291 5.71 12.44 -11.82
N ASN A 292 6.91 12.98 -12.06
CA ASN A 292 7.71 12.57 -13.22
C ASN A 292 8.35 11.20 -12.95
N VAL A 293 8.72 10.50 -14.01
CA VAL A 293 9.33 9.16 -13.93
C VAL A 293 10.67 9.22 -14.62
N ALA A 294 11.74 8.89 -13.89
CA ALA A 294 13.05 8.69 -14.46
C ALA A 294 13.20 7.23 -14.95
N GLY A 295 13.87 7.03 -16.07
CA GLY A 295 14.25 5.71 -16.57
C GLY A 295 15.48 5.79 -17.46
N ASP A 296 16.05 4.64 -17.79
CA ASP A 296 17.26 4.55 -18.60
C ASP A 296 16.96 4.98 -20.04
N SER A 297 17.71 5.96 -20.55
CA SER A 297 17.56 6.46 -21.91
C SER A 297 17.84 5.41 -22.98
N LYS A 298 18.63 4.38 -22.66
CA LYS A 298 19.07 3.35 -23.61
C LYS A 298 18.25 2.06 -23.54
N ASN A 299 17.44 1.89 -22.52
CA ASN A 299 16.67 0.67 -22.29
C ASN A 299 15.24 1.03 -21.93
N ASP A 300 14.35 1.01 -22.93
CA ASP A 300 12.94 1.36 -22.83
C ASP A 300 12.68 2.64 -21.99
N PRO A 301 13.06 3.83 -22.49
CA PRO A 301 12.88 5.07 -21.74
C PRO A 301 11.38 5.38 -21.51
N PRO A 302 11.01 5.87 -20.32
CA PRO A 302 9.62 6.18 -20.01
C PRO A 302 9.11 7.32 -20.91
N LYS A 303 7.81 7.31 -21.20
CA LYS A 303 7.15 8.30 -22.08
C LYS A 303 5.90 8.87 -21.43
N GLY A 304 5.48 10.04 -21.93
CA GLY A 304 4.16 10.59 -21.60
C GLY A 304 3.05 9.81 -22.30
N ALA A 305 1.94 9.58 -21.61
CA ALA A 305 0.74 8.98 -22.17
C ALA A 305 -0.26 10.08 -22.58
N GLU A 306 -0.66 10.08 -23.85
CA GLU A 306 -1.74 10.94 -24.34
C GLU A 306 -3.11 10.43 -23.90
N SER A 307 -3.29 9.11 -23.92
CA SER A 307 -4.43 8.41 -23.33
C SER A 307 -4.02 7.00 -22.95
N PHE A 308 -4.80 6.36 -22.08
CA PHE A 308 -4.58 4.98 -21.70
C PHE A 308 -5.92 4.30 -21.40
N ASN A 309 -6.00 3.01 -21.68
CA ASN A 309 -7.15 2.18 -21.31
C ASN A 309 -6.85 1.52 -19.98
N ALA A 310 -7.81 1.57 -19.05
CA ALA A 310 -7.63 0.98 -17.75
C ALA A 310 -8.90 0.27 -17.26
N GLN A 311 -8.68 -0.81 -16.51
CA GLN A 311 -9.72 -1.43 -15.73
C GLN A 311 -9.97 -0.61 -14.46
N VAL A 312 -11.18 -0.05 -14.34
CA VAL A 312 -11.62 0.71 -13.18
C VAL A 312 -12.70 -0.09 -12.44
N ILE A 313 -12.59 -0.15 -11.12
CA ILE A 313 -13.62 -0.73 -10.25
C ILE A 313 -14.21 0.41 -9.45
N LEU A 314 -15.49 0.72 -9.65
CA LEU A 314 -16.14 1.78 -8.91
C LEU A 314 -16.47 1.29 -7.50
N MET A 315 -15.80 1.85 -6.50
CA MET A 315 -16.06 1.60 -5.08
C MET A 315 -17.26 2.42 -4.60
N ASN A 316 -17.50 2.48 -3.29
CA ASN A 316 -18.71 3.03 -2.67
C ASN A 316 -18.96 4.51 -3.05
N HIS A 317 -19.62 4.72 -4.20
CA HIS A 317 -19.91 6.01 -4.81
C HIS A 317 -21.44 6.22 -4.86
N PRO A 318 -21.94 7.38 -4.40
CA PRO A 318 -23.39 7.62 -4.28
C PRO A 318 -24.10 7.81 -5.63
N GLY A 319 -23.35 8.16 -6.68
CA GLY A 319 -23.88 8.46 -8.01
C GLY A 319 -23.47 7.45 -9.09
N GLN A 320 -23.79 7.82 -10.33
CA GLN A 320 -23.37 7.11 -11.53
C GLN A 320 -22.21 7.87 -12.19
N VAL A 321 -21.26 7.14 -12.77
CA VAL A 321 -20.13 7.70 -13.52
C VAL A 321 -20.34 7.43 -15.00
N GLY A 322 -20.35 8.48 -15.82
CA GLY A 322 -20.52 8.40 -17.27
C GLY A 322 -19.35 9.03 -18.03
N ASN A 323 -19.44 8.99 -19.37
CA ASN A 323 -18.48 9.66 -20.23
C ASN A 323 -18.36 11.16 -19.88
N GLY A 324 -17.13 11.66 -19.83
CA GLY A 324 -16.81 13.04 -19.49
C GLY A 324 -16.54 13.30 -18.01
N TYR A 325 -16.76 12.32 -17.13
CA TYR A 325 -16.36 12.40 -15.72
C TYR A 325 -14.85 12.64 -15.60
N ALA A 326 -14.42 13.63 -14.81
CA ALA A 326 -13.01 14.07 -14.75
C ALA A 326 -12.48 14.13 -13.31
N PRO A 327 -12.37 12.99 -12.62
CA PRO A 327 -11.85 12.90 -11.27
C PRO A 327 -10.33 13.06 -11.23
N VAL A 328 -9.78 13.15 -10.01
CA VAL A 328 -8.33 13.13 -9.81
C VAL A 328 -7.83 11.70 -9.71
N LEU A 329 -6.77 11.40 -10.45
CA LEU A 329 -6.03 10.14 -10.35
C LEU A 329 -4.77 10.34 -9.52
N ASP A 330 -4.58 9.44 -8.55
CA ASP A 330 -3.30 9.19 -7.90
C ASP A 330 -2.70 7.92 -8.49
N CYS A 331 -1.61 8.05 -9.23
CA CYS A 331 -0.85 6.94 -9.81
C CYS A 331 0.61 7.14 -9.43
N HIS A 332 1.25 6.14 -8.82
CA HIS A 332 2.59 6.26 -8.23
C HIS A 332 2.74 7.54 -7.36
N THR A 333 3.54 8.51 -7.81
CA THR A 333 3.73 9.82 -7.17
C THR A 333 2.98 10.95 -7.91
N ALA A 334 2.37 10.67 -9.06
CA ALA A 334 1.59 11.62 -9.83
C ALA A 334 0.17 11.81 -9.28
N HIS A 335 -0.28 13.06 -9.31
CA HIS A 335 -1.59 13.50 -8.86
C HIS A 335 -2.22 14.40 -9.94
N ILE A 336 -3.00 13.82 -10.85
CA ILE A 336 -3.45 14.48 -12.09
C ILE A 336 -4.91 14.16 -12.37
N ALA A 337 -5.72 15.17 -12.69
CA ALA A 337 -7.09 14.96 -13.14
C ALA A 337 -7.13 14.24 -14.49
N CYS A 338 -7.90 13.16 -14.61
CA CYS A 338 -8.04 12.41 -15.86
C CYS A 338 -9.51 12.29 -16.24
N LYS A 339 -9.81 12.62 -17.50
CA LYS A 339 -11.15 12.49 -18.07
C LYS A 339 -11.40 11.04 -18.46
N PHE A 340 -12.52 10.49 -18.02
CA PHE A 340 -13.12 9.26 -18.52
C PHE A 340 -13.70 9.60 -19.89
N ALA A 341 -12.87 9.50 -20.92
CA ALA A 341 -13.24 9.90 -22.27
C ALA A 341 -14.32 8.98 -22.82
N GLU A 342 -14.17 7.68 -22.60
CA GLU A 342 -15.08 6.66 -23.09
C GLU A 342 -15.12 5.46 -22.14
N LEU A 343 -16.32 5.06 -21.72
CA LEU A 343 -16.58 3.76 -21.11
C LEU A 343 -16.65 2.73 -22.23
N LEU A 344 -15.59 1.93 -22.40
CA LEU A 344 -15.48 0.99 -23.52
C LEU A 344 -16.31 -0.26 -23.26
N GLU A 345 -16.14 -0.87 -22.10
CA GLU A 345 -16.82 -2.12 -21.74
C GLU A 345 -17.08 -2.19 -20.24
N LYS A 346 -18.22 -2.73 -19.84
CA LYS A 346 -18.44 -3.22 -18.49
C LYS A 346 -17.98 -4.67 -18.41
N ILE A 347 -17.28 -5.03 -17.35
CA ILE A 347 -16.68 -6.35 -17.18
C ILE A 347 -17.04 -6.96 -15.83
N ASP A 348 -17.05 -8.29 -15.76
CA ASP A 348 -17.10 -9.00 -14.49
C ASP A 348 -15.76 -8.83 -13.76
N ARG A 349 -15.79 -8.30 -12.54
CA ARG A 349 -14.59 -7.96 -11.77
C ARG A 349 -13.64 -9.13 -11.46
N ARG A 350 -14.14 -10.37 -11.48
CA ARG A 350 -13.36 -11.57 -11.10
C ARG A 350 -12.75 -12.25 -12.30
N THR A 351 -13.50 -12.31 -13.39
CA THR A 351 -13.13 -13.05 -14.60
C THR A 351 -12.59 -12.14 -15.70
N GLY A 352 -12.83 -10.83 -15.61
CA GLY A 352 -12.48 -9.85 -16.64
C GLY A 352 -13.34 -9.97 -17.90
N LYS A 353 -14.35 -10.85 -17.93
CA LYS A 353 -15.19 -11.06 -19.10
C LYS A 353 -16.13 -9.87 -19.32
N SER A 354 -16.23 -9.44 -20.57
CA SER A 354 -17.16 -8.40 -21.00
C SER A 354 -18.61 -8.82 -20.73
N THR A 355 -19.37 -7.94 -20.09
CA THR A 355 -20.79 -8.11 -19.79
C THR A 355 -21.67 -7.16 -20.60
N GLU A 356 -21.16 -5.99 -20.96
CA GLU A 356 -21.87 -4.96 -21.71
C GLU A 356 -20.86 -4.09 -22.47
N ALA A 357 -21.06 -3.89 -23.78
CA ALA A 357 -20.24 -3.00 -24.59
C ALA A 357 -20.78 -1.57 -24.54
N SER A 358 -19.89 -0.59 -24.45
CA SER A 358 -20.18 0.85 -24.43
C SER A 358 -21.30 1.27 -23.45
N PRO A 359 -21.18 0.94 -22.15
CA PRO A 359 -22.21 1.28 -21.17
C PRO A 359 -22.37 2.80 -21.05
N LYS A 360 -23.61 3.28 -20.89
CA LYS A 360 -23.88 4.72 -20.73
C LYS A 360 -23.31 5.28 -19.41
N PHE A 361 -23.31 4.45 -18.37
CA PHE A 361 -22.77 4.78 -17.05
C PHE A 361 -22.38 3.51 -16.29
N ILE A 362 -21.52 3.65 -15.29
CA ILE A 362 -21.19 2.62 -14.29
C ILE A 362 -21.62 3.08 -12.90
N LYS A 363 -21.94 2.12 -12.03
CA LYS A 363 -22.35 2.37 -10.63
C LYS A 363 -21.50 1.56 -9.64
N SER A 364 -21.65 1.85 -8.36
CA SER A 364 -20.93 1.18 -7.28
C SER A 364 -20.95 -0.35 -7.39
N GLY A 365 -19.76 -0.95 -7.40
CA GLY A 365 -19.53 -2.38 -7.53
C GLY A 365 -19.28 -2.85 -8.97
N ASP A 366 -19.54 -2.02 -9.97
CA ASP A 366 -19.23 -2.33 -11.37
C ASP A 366 -17.72 -2.23 -11.63
N ALA A 367 -17.23 -3.08 -12.53
CA ALA A 367 -15.91 -2.95 -13.14
C ALA A 367 -16.07 -2.61 -14.63
N ALA A 368 -15.21 -1.77 -15.17
CA ALA A 368 -15.25 -1.38 -16.57
C ALA A 368 -13.86 -1.10 -17.13
N ILE A 369 -13.70 -1.29 -18.44
CA ILE A 369 -12.56 -0.79 -19.20
C ILE A 369 -12.90 0.62 -19.66
N VAL A 370 -12.07 1.58 -19.29
CA VAL A 370 -12.28 3.00 -19.52
C VAL A 370 -11.09 3.56 -20.28
N LYS A 371 -11.35 4.31 -21.36
CA LYS A 371 -10.35 5.16 -22.00
C LYS A 371 -10.21 6.45 -21.21
N MET A 372 -9.02 6.70 -20.69
CA MET A 372 -8.71 7.83 -19.83
C MET A 372 -7.77 8.80 -20.55
N VAL A 373 -8.02 10.10 -20.39
CA VAL A 373 -7.19 11.18 -20.96
C VAL A 373 -6.74 12.10 -19.82
N PRO A 374 -5.44 12.17 -19.50
CA PRO A 374 -4.94 13.03 -18.45
C PRO A 374 -5.02 14.51 -18.86
N SER A 375 -5.43 15.37 -17.93
CA SER A 375 -5.57 16.83 -18.17
C SER A 375 -4.23 17.57 -18.24
N LYS A 376 -3.15 16.94 -17.78
CA LYS A 376 -1.76 17.41 -17.82
C LYS A 376 -0.87 16.27 -18.27
N PRO A 377 0.32 16.55 -18.85
CA PRO A 377 1.27 15.49 -19.21
C PRO A 377 1.51 14.55 -18.03
N MET A 378 1.35 13.25 -18.27
CA MET A 378 1.43 12.19 -17.28
C MET A 378 2.21 11.01 -17.85
N CYS A 379 3.05 10.36 -17.04
CA CYS A 379 3.66 9.08 -17.37
C CYS A 379 2.96 7.98 -16.58
N VAL A 380 2.46 6.97 -17.28
CA VAL A 380 1.86 5.75 -16.75
C VAL A 380 2.27 4.60 -17.63
N GLU A 381 2.22 3.39 -17.10
CA GLU A 381 2.64 2.19 -17.81
C GLU A 381 1.57 1.10 -17.74
N ALA A 382 1.66 0.12 -18.64
CA ALA A 382 0.81 -1.06 -18.56
C ALA A 382 1.09 -1.82 -17.26
N PHE A 383 0.04 -2.18 -16.54
CA PHE A 383 0.14 -2.91 -15.26
C PHE A 383 0.92 -4.21 -15.36
N THR A 384 0.82 -4.92 -16.50
CA THR A 384 1.51 -6.17 -16.77
C THR A 384 3.02 -6.00 -16.94
N GLU A 385 3.45 -4.83 -17.40
CA GLU A 385 4.86 -4.52 -17.68
C GLU A 385 5.52 -3.87 -16.47
N TYR A 386 4.93 -2.78 -15.95
CA TYR A 386 5.43 -2.04 -14.81
C TYR A 386 4.33 -1.87 -13.75
N PRO A 387 4.08 -2.92 -12.94
CA PRO A 387 3.00 -2.94 -11.95
C PRO A 387 2.89 -1.69 -11.06
N PRO A 388 4.00 -1.11 -10.55
CA PRO A 388 3.93 0.08 -9.70
C PRO A 388 3.48 1.36 -10.41
N LEU A 389 3.59 1.42 -11.75
CA LEU A 389 3.21 2.58 -12.57
C LEU A 389 1.88 2.39 -13.31
N GLY A 390 1.29 1.19 -13.24
CA GLY A 390 0.01 0.84 -13.87
C GLY A 390 -1.16 0.69 -12.90
N ARG A 391 -0.96 1.03 -11.62
CA ARG A 391 -2.00 1.02 -10.58
C ARG A 391 -2.32 2.45 -10.17
N PHE A 392 -3.59 2.78 -10.08
CA PHE A 392 -4.02 4.10 -9.65
C PHE A 392 -5.30 4.02 -8.83
N ALA A 393 -5.54 5.08 -8.07
CA ALA A 393 -6.81 5.34 -7.42
C ALA A 393 -7.48 6.56 -8.04
N VAL A 394 -8.80 6.52 -8.08
CA VAL A 394 -9.64 7.58 -8.61
C VAL A 394 -10.38 8.22 -7.45
N ARG A 395 -10.31 9.54 -7.32
CA ARG A 395 -10.98 10.31 -6.26
C ARG A 395 -11.83 11.43 -6.84
N ASP A 396 -13.05 11.55 -6.32
CA ASP A 396 -13.91 12.71 -6.58
C ASP A 396 -13.66 13.76 -5.49
N MET A 397 -13.51 15.03 -5.85
CA MET A 397 -13.30 16.11 -4.87
C MET A 397 -14.53 16.40 -4.00
N ARG A 398 -15.67 15.75 -4.25
CA ARG A 398 -16.90 15.91 -3.47
C ARG A 398 -17.04 14.93 -2.30
N GLN A 399 -16.09 14.00 -2.10
CA GLN A 399 -16.03 13.08 -0.95
C GLN A 399 -14.59 12.79 -0.53
#